data_AF-A0A4S0R121-F1
#
_entry.id   AF-A0A4S0R121-F1
#
_cell.length_a   1.000
_cell.length_b   1.000
_cell.length_c   1.000
_cell.angle_alpha   90.00
_cell.angle_beta   90.00
_cell.angle_gamma   90.00
#
_symmetry.space_group_name_H-M   'P 1'
#
loop_
_entity.id
_entity.type
_entity.pdbx_description
1 polymer ?
#
loop_
_entity_poly.entity_id
_entity_poly.type
_entity_poly.pdbx_seq_one_letter_code
_entity_poly.pdbx_strand_id
1 'polypeptide(L)'
;VEPGQLFIERPEIDALVKSAGEAAKAEDGRLAALEQSVSQLSGKVEAQASQPKIAMAIAASALKSALDRGAPFAAELETFAAISPDAPEIATLRAYAEKGVSTRTDIAAEVDAAANAMVAAA
;
A
#
# COMPACT_ATOMS: atom_id res chain seq x y z
N VAL A 1 19.87 -41.43 -32.13
CA VAL A 1 19.63 -39.97 -32.23
C VAL A 1 20.33 -39.52 -33.50
N GLU A 2 19.57 -39.11 -34.51
CA GLU A 2 20.13 -38.74 -35.81
C GLU A 2 21.00 -37.48 -35.69
N PRO A 3 22.15 -37.40 -36.38
CA PRO A 3 23.06 -36.26 -36.32
C PRO A 3 22.45 -34.92 -36.78
N GLY A 4 21.27 -34.92 -37.42
CA GLY A 4 20.55 -33.72 -37.84
C GLY A 4 19.78 -32.99 -36.73
N GLN A 5 19.30 -33.68 -35.69
CA GLN A 5 18.50 -33.05 -34.61
C GLN A 5 19.36 -32.18 -33.68
N LEU A 6 20.58 -32.62 -33.35
CA LEU A 6 21.55 -31.88 -32.53
C LEU A 6 22.05 -30.57 -33.16
N PHE A 7 21.94 -30.43 -34.49
CA PHE A 7 22.32 -29.20 -35.19
C PHE A 7 21.21 -28.16 -35.21
N ILE A 8 19.94 -28.55 -35.10
CA ILE A 8 18.78 -27.65 -35.07
C ILE A 8 18.49 -27.18 -33.63
N GLU A 9 18.76 -28.02 -32.62
CA GLU A 9 18.49 -27.68 -31.22
C GLU A 9 19.43 -26.57 -30.67
N ARG A 10 20.70 -26.53 -31.10
CA ARG A 10 21.66 -25.49 -30.68
C ARG A 10 21.27 -24.06 -31.11
N PRO A 11 20.94 -23.79 -32.39
CA PRO A 11 20.55 -22.44 -32.80
C PRO A 11 19.25 -21.96 -32.14
N GLU A 12 18.32 -22.86 -31.80
CA GLU A 12 17.12 -22.52 -31.03
C GLU A 12 17.45 -22.12 -29.59
N ILE A 13 18.35 -22.85 -28.92
CA ILE A 13 18.85 -22.49 -27.58
C ILE A 13 19.60 -21.15 -27.62
N ASP A 14 20.46 -20.91 -28.62
CA ASP A 14 21.20 -19.65 -28.77
C ASP A 14 20.23 -18.46 -28.99
N ALA A 15 19.16 -18.67 -29.77
CA ALA A 15 18.13 -17.67 -29.98
C ALA A 15 17.33 -17.38 -28.70
N LEU A 16 16.99 -18.40 -27.91
CA LEU A 16 16.33 -18.23 -26.61
C LEU A 16 17.22 -17.50 -25.60
N VAL A 17 18.52 -17.83 -25.52
CA VAL A 17 19.48 -17.14 -24.65
C VAL A 17 19.61 -15.67 -25.04
N LYS A 18 19.66 -15.37 -26.35
CA LYS A 18 19.67 -13.99 -26.83
C LYS A 18 18.38 -13.24 -26.48
N SER A 19 17.22 -13.85 -26.70
CA SER A 19 15.93 -13.25 -26.37
C SER A 19 15.78 -13.01 -24.87
N ALA A 20 16.20 -13.96 -24.03
CA ALA A 20 16.22 -13.80 -22.57
C ALA A 20 17.16 -12.67 -22.13
N GLY A 21 18.34 -12.55 -22.76
CA GLY A 21 19.27 -11.45 -22.50
C GLY A 21 18.73 -10.08 -22.92
N GLU A 22 17.94 -10.00 -24.01
CA GLU A 22 17.26 -8.78 -24.43
C GLU A 22 16.09 -8.42 -23.50
N ALA A 23 15.33 -9.42 -23.05
CA ALA A 23 14.25 -9.23 -22.08
C ALA A 23 14.79 -8.73 -20.72
N ALA A 24 15.87 -9.34 -20.21
CA ALA A 24 16.51 -8.91 -18.97
C ALA A 24 17.00 -7.46 -19.07
N LYS A 25 17.63 -7.06 -20.19
CA LYS A 25 18.02 -5.65 -20.41
C LYS A 25 16.84 -4.70 -20.46
N ALA A 26 15.71 -5.13 -21.04
CA ALA A 26 14.49 -4.34 -21.07
C ALA A 26 13.88 -4.19 -19.67
N GLU A 27 13.94 -5.23 -18.84
CA GLU A 27 13.52 -5.20 -17.44
C GLU A 27 14.42 -4.29 -16.60
N ASP A 28 15.75 -4.38 -16.75
CA ASP A 28 16.70 -3.48 -16.10
C ASP A 28 16.42 -2.01 -16.48
N GLY A 29 16.15 -1.75 -17.76
CA GLY A 29 15.76 -0.41 -18.23
C GLY A 29 14.45 0.09 -17.61
N ARG A 30 13.46 -0.80 -17.42
CA ARG A 30 12.20 -0.47 -16.74
C ARG A 30 12.41 -0.25 -15.24
N LEU A 31 13.24 -1.04 -14.58
CA LEU A 31 13.60 -0.88 -13.18
C LEU A 31 14.30 0.46 -12.95
N ALA A 32 15.31 0.78 -13.76
CA ALA A 32 15.99 2.08 -13.68
C ALA A 32 15.03 3.25 -13.89
N ALA A 33 14.10 3.14 -14.86
CA ALA A 33 13.08 4.16 -15.08
C ALA A 33 12.11 4.30 -13.88
N LEU A 34 11.75 3.18 -13.23
CA LEU A 34 10.90 3.18 -12.05
C LEU A 34 11.62 3.79 -10.84
N GLU A 35 12.87 3.42 -10.58
CA GLU A 35 13.72 4.02 -9.54
C GLU A 35 13.85 5.53 -9.73
N GLN A 36 14.08 5.98 -10.96
CA GLN A 36 14.12 7.40 -11.30
C GLN A 36 12.77 8.08 -11.04
N SER A 37 11.65 7.44 -11.42
CA SER A 37 10.31 7.97 -11.20
C SER A 37 9.98 8.09 -9.72
N VAL A 38 10.34 7.09 -8.92
CA VAL A 38 10.18 7.08 -7.46
C VAL A 38 10.99 8.21 -6.84
N SER A 39 12.27 8.34 -7.20
CA SER A 39 13.12 9.42 -6.69
C SER A 39 12.58 10.82 -7.01
N GLN A 40 12.11 11.03 -8.25
CA GLN A 40 11.48 12.29 -8.65
C GLN A 40 10.17 12.56 -7.90
N LEU A 41 9.36 11.53 -7.69
CA LEU A 41 8.09 11.65 -7.00
C LEU A 41 8.29 11.96 -5.52
N SER A 42 9.23 11.28 -4.86
CA SER A 42 9.67 11.62 -3.49
C SER A 42 10.03 13.10 -3.42
N GLY A 43 10.98 13.56 -4.24
CA GLY A 43 11.40 14.96 -4.20
C GLY A 43 10.26 15.98 -4.37
N LYS A 44 9.25 15.65 -5.19
CA LYS A 44 8.02 16.46 -5.32
C LYS A 44 7.16 16.42 -4.06
N VAL A 45 6.97 15.24 -3.46
CA VAL A 45 6.24 15.07 -2.19
C VAL A 45 6.92 15.86 -1.09
N GLU A 46 8.23 15.76 -0.92
CA GLU A 46 8.96 16.53 0.10
C GLU A 46 8.83 18.05 -0.14
N ALA A 47 8.96 18.51 -1.39
CA ALA A 47 8.77 19.92 -1.72
C ALA A 47 7.35 20.41 -1.43
N GLN A 48 6.33 19.59 -1.71
CA GLN A 48 4.93 19.95 -1.50
C GLN A 48 4.49 19.79 -0.04
N ALA A 49 5.10 18.89 0.73
CA ALA A 49 4.85 18.73 2.16
C ALA A 49 5.20 20.00 2.96
N SER A 50 6.02 20.90 2.41
CA SER A 50 6.25 22.23 2.98
C SER A 50 5.03 23.17 2.89
N GLN A 51 4.04 22.85 2.06
CA GLN A 51 2.79 23.60 1.94
C GLN A 51 1.77 23.10 2.97
N PRO A 52 1.29 23.95 3.90
CA PRO A 52 0.44 23.52 5.02
C PRO A 52 -0.80 22.72 4.60
N LYS A 53 -1.47 23.12 3.50
CA LYS A 53 -2.67 22.44 3.01
C LYS A 53 -2.37 21.05 2.43
N ILE A 54 -1.23 20.88 1.76
CA ILE A 54 -0.85 19.60 1.18
C ILE A 54 -0.37 18.65 2.29
N ALA A 55 0.44 19.16 3.24
CA ALA A 55 0.84 18.41 4.43
C ALA A 55 -0.37 17.86 5.18
N MET A 56 -1.39 18.71 5.40
CA MET A 56 -2.65 18.31 6.02
C MET A 56 -3.38 17.22 5.22
N ALA A 57 -3.47 17.36 3.89
CA ALA A 57 -4.13 16.36 3.04
C ALA A 57 -3.41 15.01 3.07
N ILE A 58 -2.07 15.01 3.08
CA ILE A 58 -1.25 13.80 3.20
C ILE A 58 -1.48 13.15 4.57
N ALA A 59 -1.39 13.92 5.66
CA ALA A 59 -1.61 13.41 7.01
C ALA A 59 -3.03 12.86 7.20
N ALA A 60 -4.06 13.56 6.70
CA ALA A 60 -5.45 13.11 6.72
C ALA A 60 -5.63 11.81 5.91
N SER A 61 -4.96 11.69 4.77
CA SER A 61 -5.01 10.47 3.93
C SER A 61 -4.34 9.29 4.62
N ALA A 62 -3.18 9.51 5.26
CA ALA A 62 -2.49 8.50 6.06
C ALA A 62 -3.36 8.02 7.23
N LEU A 63 -3.95 8.96 7.98
CA LEU A 63 -4.88 8.68 9.07
C LEU A 63 -6.08 7.88 8.57
N LYS A 64 -6.75 8.31 7.49
CA LYS A 64 -7.86 7.56 6.89
C LYS A 64 -7.45 6.15 6.52
N SER A 65 -6.29 5.97 5.88
CA SER A 65 -5.80 4.66 5.47
C SER A 65 -5.57 3.72 6.66
N ALA A 66 -5.07 4.25 7.79
CA ALA A 66 -4.92 3.49 9.02
C ALA A 66 -6.28 3.11 9.62
N LEU A 67 -7.23 4.04 9.68
CA LEU A 67 -8.61 3.79 10.12
C LEU A 67 -9.30 2.72 9.26
N ASP A 68 -9.16 2.79 7.94
CA ASP A 68 -9.78 1.83 7.02
C ASP A 68 -9.24 0.40 7.24
N ARG A 69 -7.98 0.26 7.68
CA ARG A 69 -7.38 -1.03 8.05
C ARG A 69 -7.76 -1.50 9.45
N GLY A 70 -8.31 -0.63 10.30
CA GLY A 70 -8.71 -0.93 11.66
C GLY A 70 -7.57 -1.16 12.66
N ALA A 71 -6.31 -1.05 12.25
CA ALA A 71 -5.14 -1.18 13.13
C ALA A 71 -4.94 0.06 14.01
N PRO A 72 -4.15 -0.01 15.10
CA PRO A 72 -3.75 1.17 15.87
C PRO A 72 -3.16 2.26 14.97
N PHE A 73 -3.51 3.52 15.26
CA PHE A 73 -3.25 4.67 14.38
C PHE A 73 -2.78 5.93 15.14
N ALA A 74 -2.24 5.74 16.36
CA ALA A 74 -1.78 6.85 17.20
C ALA A 74 -0.71 7.73 16.54
N ALA A 75 0.21 7.14 15.77
CA ALA A 75 1.27 7.86 15.08
C ALA A 75 0.72 8.79 13.98
N GLU A 76 -0.22 8.31 13.18
CA GLU A 76 -0.89 9.09 12.14
C GLU A 76 -1.76 10.20 12.76
N LEU A 77 -2.44 9.90 13.87
CA LEU A 77 -3.26 10.89 14.58
C LEU A 77 -2.40 12.03 15.16
N GLU A 78 -1.24 11.71 15.74
CA GLU A 78 -0.31 12.71 16.26
C GLU A 78 0.27 13.57 15.13
N THR A 79 0.60 12.95 13.99
CA THR A 79 1.07 13.67 12.80
C THR A 79 0.01 14.65 12.28
N PHE A 80 -1.26 14.22 12.22
CA PHE A 80 -2.36 15.10 11.84
C PHE A 80 -2.58 16.22 12.88
N ALA A 81 -2.51 15.91 14.17
CA ALA A 81 -2.65 16.88 15.25
C ALA A 81 -1.53 17.93 15.28
N ALA A 82 -0.30 17.55 14.91
CA ALA A 82 0.82 18.49 14.78
C ALA A 82 0.57 19.56 13.71
N ILE A 83 -0.23 19.25 12.68
CA ILE A 83 -0.56 20.16 11.58
C ILE A 83 -1.88 20.91 11.85
N SER A 84 -2.86 20.24 12.41
CA SER A 84 -4.22 20.76 12.65
C SER A 84 -4.67 20.50 14.10
N PRO A 85 -4.04 21.14 15.09
CA PRO A 85 -4.24 20.80 16.52
C PRO A 85 -5.66 21.05 17.02
N ASP A 86 -6.37 22.00 16.41
CA ASP A 86 -7.73 22.41 16.80
C ASP A 86 -8.82 21.60 16.08
N ALA A 87 -8.46 20.55 15.32
CA ALA A 87 -9.43 19.73 14.63
C ALA A 87 -10.31 18.96 15.65
N PRO A 88 -11.64 19.17 15.66
CA PRO A 88 -12.52 18.64 16.69
C PRO A 88 -12.55 17.10 16.74
N GLU A 89 -12.29 16.44 15.62
CA GLU A 89 -12.22 14.99 15.51
C GLU A 89 -11.08 14.36 16.33
N ILE A 90 -10.00 15.09 16.64
CA ILE A 90 -8.83 14.56 17.33
C ILE A 90 -9.21 14.00 18.70
N ALA A 91 -10.05 14.72 19.46
CA ALA A 91 -10.47 14.30 20.80
C ALA A 91 -11.21 12.95 20.75
N THR A 92 -12.11 12.79 19.79
CA THR A 92 -12.87 11.55 19.59
C THR A 92 -11.94 10.41 19.14
N LEU A 93 -11.06 10.68 18.17
CA LEU A 93 -10.18 9.66 17.60
C LEU A 93 -9.13 9.15 18.60
N ARG A 94 -8.66 9.98 19.54
CA ARG A 94 -7.70 9.56 20.58
C ARG A 94 -8.21 8.40 21.43
N ALA A 95 -9.51 8.31 21.66
CA ALA A 95 -10.09 7.20 22.44
C ALA A 95 -9.91 5.82 21.77
N TYR A 96 -9.70 5.80 20.45
CA TYR A 96 -9.57 4.59 19.64
C TYR A 96 -8.14 4.35 19.15
N ALA A 97 -7.28 5.37 19.19
CA ALA A 97 -5.96 5.37 18.54
C ALA A 97 -5.06 4.19 18.91
N GLU A 98 -5.05 3.78 20.18
CA GLU A 98 -4.24 2.65 20.68
C GLU A 98 -4.78 1.28 20.31
N LYS A 99 -6.11 1.16 20.16
CA LYS A 99 -6.79 -0.13 19.92
C LYS A 99 -7.12 -0.35 18.45
N GLY A 100 -7.21 0.72 17.66
CA GLY A 100 -7.83 0.70 16.35
C GLY A 100 -9.35 0.76 16.42
N VAL A 101 -9.99 0.51 15.29
CA VAL A 101 -11.46 0.51 15.13
C VAL A 101 -11.90 -0.76 14.43
N SER A 102 -13.05 -1.31 14.80
CA SER A 102 -13.62 -2.47 14.09
C SER A 102 -13.90 -2.09 12.64
N THR A 103 -13.35 -2.87 11.71
CA THR A 103 -13.59 -2.65 10.28
C THR A 103 -14.99 -3.14 9.90
N ARG A 104 -15.45 -2.77 8.70
CA ARG A 104 -16.71 -3.31 8.16
C ARG A 104 -16.67 -4.82 8.02
N THR A 105 -15.51 -5.39 7.70
CA THR A 105 -15.32 -6.83 7.57
C THR A 105 -15.42 -7.51 8.94
N ASP A 106 -14.80 -6.94 9.97
CA ASP A 106 -14.89 -7.46 11.35
C ASP A 106 -16.35 -7.44 11.83
N ILE A 107 -17.04 -6.32 11.63
CA ILE A 107 -18.45 -6.19 12.00
C ILE A 107 -19.30 -7.24 11.25
N ALA A 108 -19.13 -7.38 9.94
CA ALA A 108 -19.89 -8.35 9.15
C ALA A 108 -19.66 -9.81 9.60
N ALA A 109 -18.45 -10.15 10.04
CA ALA A 109 -18.14 -11.49 10.53
C ALA A 109 -18.84 -11.82 11.87
N GLU A 110 -19.13 -10.82 12.70
CA GLU A 110 -19.73 -10.99 14.02
C GLU A 110 -21.27 -10.91 14.02
N VAL A 111 -21.87 -10.34 12.95
CA VAL A 111 -23.32 -10.05 12.87
C VAL A 111 -24.19 -11.29 13.05
N ASP A 112 -23.89 -12.41 12.38
CA ASP A 112 -24.72 -13.62 12.46
C ASP A 112 -24.71 -14.23 13.86
N ALA A 113 -23.53 -14.26 14.51
CA ALA A 113 -23.39 -14.76 15.87
C ALA A 113 -24.15 -13.87 16.86
N ALA A 114 -24.04 -12.55 16.71
CA ALA A 114 -24.77 -11.58 17.52
C ALA A 114 -26.30 -11.75 17.35
N ALA A 115 -26.79 -11.88 16.12
CA ALA A 115 -28.21 -12.08 15.84
C ALA A 115 -28.75 -13.37 16.47
N ASN A 116 -28.00 -14.48 16.37
CA ASN A 116 -28.38 -15.75 17.00
C ASN A 116 -28.41 -15.65 18.53
N ALA A 117 -27.45 -14.94 19.13
CA ALA A 117 -27.43 -14.71 20.58
C ALA A 117 -28.63 -13.87 21.03
N MET A 118 -29.05 -12.87 20.25
CA MET A 118 -30.24 -12.05 20.53
C MET A 118 -31.52 -12.89 20.50
N VAL A 119 -31.67 -13.82 19.55
CA VAL A 119 -32.83 -14.73 19.48
C VAL A 119 -32.83 -15.72 20.65
N ALA A 120 -31.67 -16.27 21.01
CA ALA A 120 -31.56 -17.25 22.11
C ALA A 120 -31.81 -16.65 23.50
N ALA A 121 -31.66 -15.34 23.66
CA ALA A 121 -31.89 -14.63 24.92
C ALA A 121 -33.35 -14.15 25.12
N ALA A 122 -34.21 -14.32 24.11
CA ALA A 122 -35.63 -13.94 24.13
C ALA A 122 -36.53 -15.10 24.59
#